data_AF-A0A068F7G7-F1
#
_entry.id   AF-A0A068F7G7-F1
#
_cell.length_a   1.000
_cell.length_b   1.000
_cell.length_c   1.000
_cell.angle_alpha   90.00
_cell.angle_beta   90.00
_cell.angle_gamma   90.00
#
_symmetry.space_group_name_H-M   'P 1'
#
loop_
_entity.id
_entity.type
_entity.pdbx_description
1 polymer ?
#
loop_
_entity_poly.entity_id
_entity_poly.type
_entity_poly.pdbx_seq_one_letter_code
_entity_poly.pdbx_strand_id
1 'polypeptide(L)'
;QTTMTVPGGVEVPVETDDIDHFGNRRLRTVGELIQNQIRVGMSRMERVVRERMTTQDVEAITPQTLINIRPVVAAIKEFFGTSQLSQFMDQNNPLSGLTRKRRLSALGPGGLSRERAGLEVRDVHPSHYGRMCLIETPEGPNIGLIGSLSVYARVNPFGFIETPYRKVVDGVVSDEIVYLTADEEDRHVVAQANSPIDADGRFVEPRVLVRRKAGEVEYVPSSEVDYMD
;
A
#
# COMPACT_ATOMS: atom_id res chain seq x y z
N GLN A 1 4.29 15.38 24.11
CA GLN A 1 4.00 14.00 23.68
C GLN A 1 4.17 13.11 24.89
N THR A 2 3.18 12.28 25.20
CA THR A 2 3.27 11.31 26.30
C THR A 2 3.98 10.08 25.74
N THR A 3 5.12 9.70 26.31
CA THR A 3 5.82 8.44 25.94
C THR A 3 5.54 7.39 26.99
N MET A 4 5.51 6.12 26.57
CA MET A 4 5.41 4.97 27.46
C MET A 4 6.60 4.05 27.24
N THR A 5 7.24 3.61 28.33
CA THR A 5 8.31 2.61 28.29
C THR A 5 7.69 1.22 28.40
N VAL A 6 7.80 0.41 27.34
CA VAL A 6 7.33 -0.98 27.37
C VAL A 6 8.27 -1.87 28.20
N PRO A 7 7.80 -2.99 28.79
CA PRO A 7 8.68 -3.99 29.38
C PRO A 7 9.72 -4.46 28.35
N GLY A 8 10.98 -4.08 28.54
CA GLY A 8 12.04 -4.20 27.53
C GLY A 8 12.79 -2.90 27.21
N GLY A 9 12.32 -1.76 27.73
CA GLY A 9 13.06 -0.49 27.76
C GLY A 9 12.95 0.37 26.50
N VAL A 10 12.18 -0.06 25.49
CA VAL A 10 11.91 0.76 24.30
C VAL A 10 10.87 1.81 24.65
N GLU A 11 11.15 3.07 24.32
CA GLU A 11 10.16 4.14 24.44
C GLU A 11 9.28 4.18 23.18
N VAL A 12 7.97 4.29 23.39
CA VAL A 12 6.97 4.35 22.32
C VAL A 12 6.10 5.59 22.54
N PRO A 13 5.81 6.38 21.49
CA PRO A 13 4.86 7.49 21.60
C PRO A 13 3.44 6.96 21.89
N VAL A 14 2.73 7.62 22.80
CA VAL A 14 1.32 7.36 23.06
C VAL A 14 0.49 8.35 22.25
N GLU A 15 -0.03 7.87 21.13
CA GLU A 15 -0.93 8.60 20.24
C GLU A 15 -2.10 7.70 19.80
N THR A 16 -3.14 8.31 19.23
CA THR A 16 -4.27 7.59 18.64
C THR A 16 -3.97 7.22 17.20
N ASP A 17 -4.32 6.00 16.79
CA ASP A 17 -4.12 5.55 15.42
C ASP A 17 -5.20 6.09 14.47
N ASP A 18 -4.77 6.65 13.34
CA ASP A 18 -5.65 6.96 12.21
C ASP A 18 -5.70 5.76 11.26
N ILE A 19 -6.89 5.18 11.10
CA ILE A 19 -7.12 3.99 10.26
C ILE A 19 -7.03 4.26 8.76
N ASP A 20 -7.17 5.53 8.34
CA ASP A 20 -7.10 5.93 6.93
C ASP A 20 -5.68 6.34 6.50
N HIS A 21 -4.78 6.54 7.47
CA HIS A 21 -3.36 6.75 7.21
C HIS A 21 -2.76 5.58 6.41
N PHE A 22 -1.97 5.87 5.37
CA PHE A 22 -1.34 4.82 4.53
C PHE A 22 -0.28 3.97 5.25
N GLY A 23 0.11 4.34 6.47
CA GLY A 23 0.85 3.47 7.37
C GLY A 23 0.01 2.39 8.05
N ASN A 24 -1.28 2.66 8.25
CA ASN A 24 -2.24 1.72 8.82
C ASN A 24 -3.08 1.02 7.75
N ARG A 25 -3.03 1.51 6.51
CA ARG A 25 -3.81 1.00 5.38
C ARG A 25 -2.92 0.40 4.30
N ARG A 26 -2.75 -0.92 4.34
CA ARG A 26 -1.92 -1.69 3.39
C ARG A 26 -2.66 -2.14 2.14
N LEU A 27 -1.94 -2.28 1.04
CA LEU A 27 -2.42 -2.77 -0.23
C LEU A 27 -2.12 -4.26 -0.40
N ARG A 28 -3.14 -5.03 -0.82
CA ARG A 28 -2.96 -6.44 -1.21
C ARG A 28 -2.85 -6.53 -2.72
N THR A 29 -1.67 -6.83 -3.22
CA THR A 29 -1.41 -6.96 -4.67
C THR A 29 -1.95 -8.28 -5.21
N VAL A 30 -1.95 -8.42 -6.54
CA VAL A 30 -2.39 -9.65 -7.22
C VAL A 30 -1.72 -10.92 -6.69
N GLY A 31 -0.43 -10.85 -6.34
CA GLY A 31 0.32 -11.98 -5.79
C GLY A 31 -0.25 -12.43 -4.44
N GLU A 32 -0.49 -11.49 -3.52
CA GLU A 32 -1.05 -11.81 -2.20
C GLU A 32 -2.50 -12.34 -2.32
N LEU A 33 -3.30 -11.77 -3.22
CA LEU A 33 -4.67 -12.23 -3.46
C LEU A 33 -4.70 -13.69 -3.93
N ILE A 34 -3.86 -14.03 -4.91
CA ILE A 34 -3.75 -15.41 -5.42
C ILE A 34 -3.17 -16.33 -4.34
N GLN A 35 -2.14 -15.88 -3.60
CA GLN A 35 -1.55 -16.64 -2.49
C GLN A 35 -2.60 -17.02 -1.45
N ASN A 36 -3.50 -16.10 -1.09
CA ASN A 36 -4.58 -16.39 -0.14
C ASN A 36 -5.54 -17.45 -0.66
N GLN A 37 -5.89 -17.43 -1.95
CA GLN A 37 -6.76 -18.45 -2.56
C GLN A 37 -6.08 -19.81 -2.65
N ILE A 38 -4.79 -19.83 -2.99
CA ILE A 38 -3.98 -21.05 -2.96
C ILE A 38 -3.92 -21.58 -1.52
N ARG A 39 -3.71 -20.73 -0.51
CA ARG A 39 -3.70 -21.14 0.91
C ARG A 39 -5.02 -21.79 1.33
N VAL A 40 -6.16 -21.23 0.95
CA VAL A 40 -7.48 -21.84 1.21
C VAL A 40 -7.62 -23.19 0.49
N GLY A 41 -7.21 -23.27 -0.78
CA GLY A 41 -7.20 -24.52 -1.55
C GLY A 41 -6.32 -25.59 -0.92
N MET A 42 -5.13 -25.21 -0.45
CA MET A 42 -4.18 -26.08 0.24
C MET A 42 -4.72 -26.57 1.57
N SER A 43 -5.39 -25.72 2.36
CA SER A 43 -6.01 -26.13 3.62
C SER A 43 -7.12 -27.18 3.41
N ARG A 44 -7.92 -27.03 2.34
CA ARG A 44 -8.91 -28.06 1.94
C ARG A 44 -8.22 -29.36 1.53
N MET A 45 -7.14 -29.28 0.75
CA MET A 45 -6.35 -30.45 0.35
C MET A 45 -5.69 -31.14 1.54
N GLU A 46 -5.13 -30.37 2.49
CA GLU A 46 -4.53 -30.86 3.73
C GLU A 46 -5.53 -31.69 4.54
N ARG A 47 -6.78 -31.22 4.66
CA ARG A 47 -7.85 -31.99 5.32
C ARG A 47 -8.08 -33.34 4.66
N VAL A 48 -8.13 -33.39 3.32
CA VAL A 48 -8.27 -34.66 2.57
C VAL A 48 -7.06 -35.57 2.77
N VAL A 49 -5.85 -35.00 2.82
CA VAL A 49 -4.63 -35.76 3.09
C VAL A 49 -4.69 -36.39 4.49
N ARG A 50 -5.04 -35.61 5.53
CA ARG A 50 -5.17 -36.12 6.91
C ARG A 50 -6.20 -37.24 7.02
N GLU A 51 -7.33 -37.11 6.33
CA GLU A 51 -8.37 -38.14 6.29
C GLU A 51 -7.94 -39.42 5.56
N ARG A 52 -7.18 -39.29 4.47
CA ARG A 52 -6.63 -40.45 3.74
C ARG A 52 -5.54 -41.16 4.53
N MET A 53 -4.73 -40.42 5.28
CA MET A 53 -3.67 -41.00 6.12
C MET A 53 -4.21 -41.90 7.23
N THR A 54 -5.43 -41.67 7.74
CA THR A 54 -6.02 -42.53 8.78
C THR A 54 -6.79 -43.73 8.24
N THR A 55 -7.14 -43.72 6.95
CA THR A 55 -7.98 -44.75 6.32
C THR A 55 -7.22 -45.70 5.41
N GLN A 56 -6.07 -45.29 4.87
CA GLN A 56 -5.24 -46.12 3.98
C GLN A 56 -4.19 -46.92 4.74
N ASP A 57 -3.80 -48.05 4.17
CA ASP A 57 -2.74 -48.90 4.69
C ASP A 57 -1.37 -48.22 4.58
N VAL A 58 -0.59 -48.25 5.66
CA VAL A 58 0.67 -47.53 5.82
C VAL A 58 1.71 -47.95 4.77
N GLU A 59 1.72 -49.21 4.36
CA GLU A 59 2.71 -49.72 3.39
C GLU A 59 2.38 -49.36 1.93
N ALA A 60 1.14 -49.00 1.62
CA ALA A 60 0.68 -48.67 0.26
C ALA A 60 0.58 -47.16 -0.02
N ILE A 61 0.87 -46.31 0.96
CA ILE A 61 0.76 -44.86 0.84
C ILE A 61 1.87 -44.29 -0.06
N THR A 62 1.48 -43.52 -1.07
CA THR A 62 2.40 -42.70 -1.87
C THR A 62 1.89 -41.25 -1.92
N PRO A 63 2.74 -40.25 -2.18
CA PRO A 63 2.28 -38.86 -2.30
C PRO A 63 1.16 -38.69 -3.33
N GLN A 64 1.18 -39.48 -4.40
CA GLN A 64 0.17 -39.43 -5.46
C GLN A 64 -1.21 -39.95 -5.00
N THR A 65 -1.27 -40.92 -4.08
CA THR A 65 -2.55 -41.39 -3.52
C THR A 65 -3.13 -40.43 -2.49
N LEU A 66 -2.28 -39.66 -1.81
CA LEU A 66 -2.71 -38.66 -0.82
C LEU A 66 -3.15 -37.34 -1.47
N ILE A 67 -2.41 -36.86 -2.48
CA ILE A 67 -2.61 -35.54 -3.07
C ILE A 67 -3.81 -35.55 -4.02
N ASN A 68 -4.84 -34.78 -3.67
CA ASN A 68 -5.94 -34.46 -4.56
C ASN A 68 -5.92 -32.97 -4.91
N ILE A 69 -5.55 -32.64 -6.15
CA ILE A 69 -5.41 -31.25 -6.61
C ILE A 69 -6.74 -30.54 -6.91
N ARG A 70 -7.87 -31.28 -6.98
CA ARG A 70 -9.18 -30.71 -7.37
C ARG A 70 -9.59 -29.50 -6.52
N PRO A 71 -9.45 -29.49 -5.17
CA PRO A 71 -9.80 -28.33 -4.35
C PRO A 71 -8.94 -27.10 -4.63
N VAL A 72 -7.67 -27.30 -4.96
CA VAL A 72 -6.73 -26.21 -5.28
C VAL A 72 -7.09 -25.58 -6.62
N VAL A 73 -7.28 -26.42 -7.66
CA VAL A 73 -7.68 -25.94 -9.00
C VAL A 73 -9.04 -25.25 -8.95
N ALA A 74 -9.99 -25.80 -8.19
CA ALA A 74 -11.31 -25.19 -8.01
C ALA A 74 -11.22 -23.80 -7.36
N ALA A 75 -10.42 -23.64 -6.30
CA ALA A 75 -10.24 -22.34 -5.64
C ALA A 75 -9.66 -21.27 -6.57
N ILE A 76 -8.67 -21.64 -7.40
CA ILE A 76 -8.09 -20.73 -8.39
C ILE A 76 -9.12 -20.36 -9.47
N LYS A 77 -9.85 -21.35 -9.99
CA LYS A 77 -10.88 -21.12 -11.01
C LYS A 77 -12.02 -20.25 -10.49
N GLU A 78 -12.46 -20.48 -9.25
CA GLU A 78 -13.46 -19.67 -8.57
C GLU A 78 -13.00 -18.22 -8.43
N PHE A 79 -11.77 -17.99 -7.97
CA PHE A 79 -11.21 -16.64 -7.86
C PHE A 79 -11.22 -15.88 -9.19
N PHE A 80 -10.69 -16.45 -10.27
CA PHE A 80 -10.68 -15.75 -11.56
C PHE A 80 -12.06 -15.62 -12.19
N GLY A 81 -12.99 -16.54 -11.90
CA GLY A 81 -14.33 -16.58 -12.48
C GLY A 81 -15.34 -15.65 -11.80
N THR A 82 -15.31 -15.53 -10.48
CA THR A 82 -16.38 -14.85 -9.71
C THR A 82 -15.91 -13.72 -8.80
N SER A 83 -14.59 -13.54 -8.61
CA SER A 83 -14.09 -12.47 -7.73
C SER A 83 -14.37 -11.09 -8.30
N GLN A 84 -14.82 -10.17 -7.44
CA GLN A 84 -14.97 -8.74 -7.78
C GLN A 84 -13.64 -8.07 -8.18
N LEU A 85 -12.50 -8.66 -7.77
CA LEU A 85 -11.16 -8.18 -8.10
C LEU A 85 -10.64 -8.78 -9.42
N SER A 86 -11.26 -9.85 -9.93
CA SER A 86 -11.00 -10.40 -11.27
C SER A 86 -11.98 -9.78 -12.26
N GLN A 87 -11.53 -8.76 -12.99
CA GLN A 87 -12.43 -7.94 -13.80
C GLN A 87 -12.00 -7.95 -15.28
N PHE A 88 -12.96 -7.91 -16.20
CA PHE A 88 -12.73 -7.85 -17.66
C PHE A 88 -11.97 -6.61 -18.10
N MET A 89 -10.72 -6.72 -18.55
CA MET A 89 -9.86 -5.59 -18.94
C MET A 89 -10.58 -4.52 -19.77
N ASP A 90 -10.37 -3.25 -19.41
CA ASP A 90 -10.84 -2.09 -20.17
C ASP A 90 -9.86 -1.89 -21.32
N GLN A 91 -10.37 -1.93 -22.54
CA GLN A 91 -9.58 -1.87 -23.76
C GLN A 91 -10.12 -0.81 -24.74
N ASN A 92 -10.80 0.22 -24.23
CA ASN A 92 -11.22 1.35 -25.06
C ASN A 92 -10.03 2.03 -25.75
N ASN A 93 -8.90 2.17 -25.03
CA ASN A 93 -7.64 2.67 -25.56
C ASN A 93 -6.45 2.20 -24.68
N PRO A 94 -5.19 2.40 -25.11
CA PRO A 94 -4.03 1.96 -24.32
C PRO A 94 -3.96 2.57 -22.91
N LEU A 95 -4.39 3.83 -22.76
CA LEU A 95 -4.41 4.51 -21.46
C LEU A 95 -5.42 3.86 -20.51
N SER A 96 -6.63 3.55 -20.98
CA SER A 96 -7.65 2.90 -20.12
C SER A 96 -7.17 1.54 -19.60
N GLY A 97 -6.48 0.77 -20.44
CA GLY A 97 -5.83 -0.48 -20.05
C GLY A 97 -4.71 -0.28 -19.03
N LEU A 98 -3.88 0.75 -19.18
CA LEU A 98 -2.79 1.07 -18.26
C LEU A 98 -3.32 1.54 -16.90
N THR A 99 -4.22 2.53 -16.87
CA THR A 99 -4.87 3.04 -15.66
C THR A 99 -5.53 1.91 -14.89
N ARG A 100 -6.24 1.02 -15.59
CA ARG A 100 -6.91 -0.11 -14.95
C ARG A 100 -5.96 -1.07 -14.24
N LYS A 101 -4.77 -1.31 -14.81
CA LYS A 101 -3.74 -2.15 -14.18
C LYS A 101 -3.12 -1.49 -12.94
N ARG A 102 -3.18 -0.16 -12.83
CA ARG A 102 -2.67 0.65 -11.71
C ARG A 102 -3.76 1.07 -10.72
N ARG A 103 -4.97 0.52 -10.83
CA ARG A 103 -6.13 0.89 -10.02
C ARG A 103 -6.02 0.33 -8.61
N LEU A 104 -6.36 1.16 -7.62
CA LEU A 104 -6.49 0.81 -6.21
C LEU A 104 -7.99 0.73 -5.89
N SER A 105 -8.43 -0.34 -5.24
CA SER A 105 -9.85 -0.56 -4.88
C SER A 105 -9.96 -0.88 -3.39
N ALA A 106 -10.75 -0.09 -2.67
CA ALA A 106 -11.14 -0.39 -1.29
C ALA A 106 -12.27 -1.42 -1.20
N LEU A 107 -12.94 -1.68 -2.32
CA LEU A 107 -14.03 -2.65 -2.45
C LEU A 107 -13.50 -4.06 -2.70
N GLY A 108 -14.25 -5.06 -2.24
CA GLY A 108 -14.00 -6.48 -2.51
C GLY A 108 -13.96 -7.34 -1.25
N PRO A 109 -13.78 -8.66 -1.39
CA PRO A 109 -13.70 -9.57 -0.26
C PRO A 109 -12.57 -9.19 0.71
N GLY A 110 -12.92 -8.92 1.97
CA GLY A 110 -11.98 -8.46 3.00
C GLY A 110 -11.66 -6.96 2.98
N GLY A 111 -12.30 -6.19 2.10
CA GLY A 111 -12.34 -4.73 2.12
C GLY A 111 -13.69 -4.21 2.62
N LEU A 112 -14.07 -3.02 2.15
CA LEU A 112 -15.32 -2.36 2.52
C LEU A 112 -16.45 -2.74 1.56
N SER A 113 -17.68 -2.78 2.08
CA SER A 113 -18.86 -2.76 1.22
C SER A 113 -19.22 -1.31 0.89
N ARG A 114 -19.78 -1.08 -0.30
CA ARG A 114 -20.17 0.27 -0.75
C ARG A 114 -21.11 0.98 0.23
N GLU A 115 -22.05 0.24 0.81
CA GLU A 115 -23.05 0.76 1.76
C GLU A 115 -22.49 1.08 3.14
N ARG A 116 -21.39 0.42 3.53
CA ARG A 116 -20.72 0.67 4.83
C ARG A 116 -19.61 1.70 4.74
N ALA A 117 -19.23 2.11 3.53
CA ALA A 117 -18.21 3.12 3.32
C ALA A 117 -18.79 4.52 3.54
N GLY A 118 -18.52 5.08 4.72
CA GLY A 118 -18.87 6.45 5.08
C GLY A 118 -18.17 7.51 4.22
N LEU A 119 -18.43 8.77 4.53
CA LEU A 119 -17.83 9.91 3.82
C LEU A 119 -16.32 10.02 4.11
N GLU A 120 -15.92 9.84 5.37
CA GLU A 120 -14.52 10.01 5.83
C GLU A 120 -13.53 9.14 5.04
N VAL A 121 -13.87 7.88 4.78
CA VAL A 121 -13.01 6.92 4.04
C VAL A 121 -12.88 7.26 2.55
N ARG A 122 -13.74 8.14 2.03
CA ARG A 122 -13.73 8.60 0.63
C ARG A 122 -12.95 9.90 0.45
N ASP A 123 -12.72 10.62 1.53
CA ASP A 123 -11.99 11.88 1.50
C ASP A 123 -10.50 11.65 1.28
N VAL A 124 -9.83 12.73 0.88
CA VAL A 124 -8.39 12.71 0.65
C VAL A 124 -7.65 12.85 1.96
N HIS A 125 -6.86 11.82 2.30
CA HIS A 125 -5.94 11.87 3.43
C HIS A 125 -4.58 12.48 2.98
N PRO A 126 -3.91 13.33 3.79
CA PRO A 126 -2.60 13.90 3.47
C PRO A 126 -1.53 12.86 3.08
N SER A 127 -1.55 11.69 3.73
CA SER A 127 -0.61 10.59 3.42
C SER A 127 -0.75 10.01 2.00
N HIS A 128 -1.83 10.34 1.28
CA HIS A 128 -2.01 9.96 -0.12
C HIS A 128 -1.02 10.67 -1.06
N TYR A 129 -0.41 11.79 -0.63
CA TYR A 129 0.55 12.55 -1.43
C TYR A 129 1.66 11.65 -1.97
N GLY A 130 1.96 11.75 -3.26
CA GLY A 130 2.96 10.91 -3.92
C GLY A 130 2.60 9.43 -4.07
N ARG A 131 1.52 8.94 -3.42
CA ARG A 131 1.15 7.51 -3.32
C ARG A 131 -0.09 7.15 -4.13
N MET A 132 -1.21 7.82 -3.86
CA MET A 132 -2.47 7.66 -4.59
C MET A 132 -2.85 9.00 -5.23
N CYS A 133 -3.30 8.95 -6.49
CA CYS A 133 -3.72 10.16 -7.19
C CYS A 133 -4.95 10.76 -6.50
N LEU A 134 -4.88 12.05 -6.18
CA LEU A 134 -5.96 12.79 -5.52
C LEU A 134 -7.09 13.21 -6.49
N ILE A 135 -6.82 13.11 -7.80
CA ILE A 135 -7.72 13.61 -8.85
C ILE A 135 -8.43 12.46 -9.56
N GLU A 136 -7.69 11.39 -9.89
CA GLU A 136 -8.24 10.28 -10.67
C GLU A 136 -9.06 9.33 -9.78
N THR A 137 -10.36 9.62 -9.67
CA THR A 137 -11.39 8.78 -9.05
C THR A 137 -12.66 8.81 -9.91
N PRO A 138 -13.46 7.73 -9.97
CA PRO A 138 -14.78 7.79 -10.59
C PRO A 138 -15.67 8.84 -9.91
N GLU A 139 -16.39 9.65 -10.69
CA GLU A 139 -17.34 10.67 -10.19
C GLU A 139 -18.64 10.06 -9.63
N GLY A 140 -18.95 8.82 -10.02
CA GLY A 140 -20.17 8.13 -9.59
C GLY A 140 -20.14 7.64 -8.14
N PRO A 141 -20.97 6.65 -7.76
CA PRO A 141 -21.10 6.18 -6.38
C PRO A 141 -19.85 5.53 -5.79
N ASN A 142 -18.81 5.31 -6.61
CA ASN A 142 -17.52 4.75 -6.20
C ASN A 142 -16.46 5.84 -5.93
N ILE A 143 -16.83 7.13 -5.91
CA ILE A 143 -15.92 8.22 -5.56
C ILE A 143 -15.20 7.95 -4.24
N GLY A 144 -13.88 8.12 -4.23
CA GLY A 144 -13.00 7.90 -3.07
C GLY A 144 -12.73 6.41 -2.74
N LEU A 145 -13.51 5.48 -3.28
CA LEU A 145 -13.33 4.03 -3.05
C LEU A 145 -12.45 3.36 -4.11
N ILE A 146 -12.29 4.02 -5.25
CA ILE A 146 -11.44 3.59 -6.35
C ILE A 146 -10.53 4.76 -6.71
N GLY A 147 -9.23 4.54 -6.61
CA GLY A 147 -8.20 5.50 -7.03
C GLY A 147 -7.20 4.87 -7.97
N SER A 148 -6.19 5.64 -8.35
CA SER A 148 -5.05 5.17 -9.15
C SER A 148 -3.74 5.40 -8.41
N LEU A 149 -2.78 4.51 -8.62
CA LEU A 149 -1.43 4.67 -8.10
C LEU A 149 -0.74 5.87 -8.75
N SER A 150 -0.14 6.74 -7.95
CA SER A 150 0.66 7.88 -8.42
C SER A 150 1.82 7.44 -9.30
N VAL A 151 2.39 8.36 -10.09
CA VAL A 151 3.38 8.06 -11.13
C VAL A 151 4.60 7.32 -10.58
N TYR A 152 5.24 7.89 -9.56
CA TYR A 152 6.49 7.37 -8.98
C TYR A 152 6.29 6.41 -7.81
N ALA A 153 5.05 6.19 -7.39
CA ALA A 153 4.73 5.30 -6.30
C ALA A 153 5.09 3.85 -6.61
N ARG A 154 5.60 3.15 -5.59
CA ARG A 154 5.87 1.71 -5.63
C ARG A 154 5.28 1.01 -4.41
N VAL A 155 5.01 -0.28 -4.51
CA VAL A 155 4.53 -1.09 -3.38
C VAL A 155 5.69 -1.91 -2.83
N ASN A 156 5.91 -1.82 -1.53
CA ASN A 156 6.98 -2.56 -0.86
C ASN A 156 6.56 -4.01 -0.52
N PRO A 157 7.48 -4.88 -0.07
CA PRO A 157 7.18 -6.28 0.23
C PRO A 157 6.13 -6.48 1.34
N PHE A 158 5.95 -5.49 2.22
CA PHE A 158 4.94 -5.52 3.28
C PHE A 158 3.55 -5.07 2.80
N GLY A 159 3.45 -4.51 1.59
CA GLY A 159 2.22 -4.03 0.98
C GLY A 159 1.93 -2.55 1.20
N PHE A 160 2.88 -1.77 1.73
CA PHE A 160 2.75 -0.32 1.86
C PHE A 160 3.22 0.39 0.60
N ILE A 161 2.64 1.57 0.34
CA ILE A 161 3.02 2.38 -0.82
C ILE A 161 4.13 3.34 -0.40
N GLU A 162 5.22 3.31 -1.14
CA GLU A 162 6.38 4.18 -0.99
C GLU A 162 6.43 5.18 -2.13
N THR A 163 6.93 6.37 -1.85
CA THR A 163 7.21 7.40 -2.86
C THR A 163 8.69 7.80 -2.76
N PRO A 164 9.37 8.07 -3.89
CA PRO A 164 10.76 8.50 -3.86
C PRO A 164 10.88 9.96 -3.46
N TYR A 165 11.97 10.28 -2.77
CA TYR A 165 12.38 11.62 -2.40
C TYR A 165 13.90 11.76 -2.59
N ARG A 166 14.35 12.97 -2.91
CA ARG A 166 15.77 13.34 -2.89
C ARG A 166 16.19 13.69 -1.47
N LYS A 167 17.29 13.12 -1.00
CA LYS A 167 17.82 13.42 0.33
C LYS A 167 18.51 14.77 0.36
N VAL A 168 18.26 15.54 1.41
CA VAL A 168 18.90 16.83 1.68
C VAL A 168 19.85 16.66 2.86
N VAL A 169 21.07 17.19 2.74
CA VAL A 169 22.07 17.17 3.82
C VAL A 169 22.61 18.58 4.00
N ASP A 170 22.45 19.14 5.21
CA ASP A 170 22.90 20.50 5.55
C ASP A 170 22.44 21.57 4.55
N GLY A 171 21.19 21.47 4.07
CA GLY A 171 20.58 22.39 3.11
C GLY A 171 21.05 22.22 1.66
N VAL A 172 21.81 21.16 1.36
CA VAL A 172 22.23 20.77 0.00
C VAL A 172 21.40 19.59 -0.47
N VAL A 173 20.67 19.75 -1.58
CA VAL A 173 19.87 18.70 -2.20
C VAL A 173 20.79 17.75 -2.98
N SER A 174 20.77 16.47 -2.61
CA SER A 174 21.57 15.42 -3.26
C SER A 174 20.81 14.69 -4.36
N ASP A 175 21.52 13.86 -5.14
CA ASP A 175 20.93 12.95 -6.12
C ASP A 175 20.62 11.56 -5.51
N GLU A 176 20.83 11.38 -4.21
CA GLU A 176 20.45 10.15 -3.49
C GLU A 176 18.92 10.09 -3.39
N ILE A 177 18.33 9.09 -4.05
CA ILE A 177 16.88 8.84 -4.02
C ILE A 177 16.56 7.79 -2.95
N VAL A 178 15.75 8.18 -1.98
CA VAL A 178 15.25 7.30 -0.91
C VAL A 178 13.74 7.18 -1.05
N TYR A 179 13.24 5.95 -0.98
CA TYR A 179 11.80 5.69 -1.00
C TYR A 179 11.29 5.59 0.43
N LEU A 180 10.27 6.38 0.75
CA LEU A 180 9.70 6.45 2.09
C LEU A 180 8.25 5.95 2.11
N THR A 181 7.95 5.11 3.10
CA THR A 181 6.56 4.78 3.48
C THR A 181 5.88 5.99 4.13
N ALA A 182 4.56 5.94 4.33
CA ALA A 182 3.83 7.05 4.93
C ALA A 182 4.30 7.34 6.37
N ASP A 183 4.54 6.31 7.18
CA ASP A 183 5.01 6.47 8.56
C ASP A 183 6.47 6.94 8.65
N GLU A 184 7.27 6.65 7.63
CA GLU A 184 8.63 7.21 7.51
C GLU A 184 8.58 8.68 7.13
N GLU A 185 7.75 9.06 6.15
CA GLU A 185 7.58 10.45 5.73
C GLU A 185 7.14 11.36 6.89
N ASP A 186 6.22 10.90 7.74
CA ASP A 186 5.74 11.66 8.91
C ASP A 186 6.82 11.99 9.95
N ARG A 187 7.97 11.31 9.91
CA ARG A 187 9.12 11.56 10.80
C ARG A 187 10.09 12.60 10.25
N HIS A 188 9.85 13.07 9.03
CA HIS A 188 10.76 13.93 8.29
C HIS A 188 10.07 15.20 7.81
N VAL A 189 10.88 16.19 7.43
CA VAL A 189 10.41 17.44 6.83
C VAL A 189 10.73 17.44 5.34
N VAL A 190 9.69 17.51 4.51
CA VAL A 190 9.81 17.37 3.05
C VAL A 190 9.54 18.70 2.34
N ALA A 191 10.52 19.19 1.59
CA ALA A 191 10.40 20.38 0.75
C ALA A 191 9.75 20.06 -0.61
N GLN A 192 9.10 21.07 -1.19
CA GLN A 192 8.44 20.96 -2.49
C GLN A 192 9.46 20.97 -3.64
N ALA A 193 9.20 20.23 -4.72
CA ALA A 193 10.05 20.13 -5.92
C ALA A 193 10.38 21.47 -6.62
N ASN A 194 9.53 22.50 -6.45
CA ASN A 194 9.69 23.81 -7.07
C ASN A 194 10.51 24.81 -6.23
N SER A 195 11.08 24.36 -5.10
CA SER A 195 11.93 25.20 -4.25
C SER A 195 13.18 25.67 -5.03
N PRO A 196 13.51 26.97 -5.06
CA PRO A 196 14.67 27.47 -5.78
C PRO A 196 15.99 26.92 -5.22
N ILE A 197 16.78 26.26 -6.07
CA ILE A 197 18.11 25.74 -5.76
C ILE A 197 19.19 26.39 -6.63
N ASP A 198 20.39 26.57 -6.07
CA ASP A 198 21.56 27.02 -6.83
C ASP A 198 22.24 25.87 -7.59
N ALA A 199 23.32 26.18 -8.33
CA ALA A 199 24.05 25.19 -9.12
C ALA A 199 24.78 24.13 -8.28
N ASP A 200 25.05 24.42 -7.00
CA ASP A 200 25.67 23.49 -6.05
C ASP A 200 24.60 22.68 -5.27
N GLY A 201 23.31 22.88 -5.58
CA GLY A 201 22.18 22.19 -4.97
C GLY A 201 21.70 22.79 -3.65
N ARG A 202 22.17 23.97 -3.24
CA ARG A 202 21.69 24.63 -2.01
C ARG A 202 20.40 25.37 -2.25
N PHE A 203 19.53 25.40 -1.25
CA PHE A 203 18.38 26.29 -1.26
C PHE A 203 18.81 27.76 -1.31
N VAL A 204 18.26 28.51 -2.26
CA VAL A 204 18.53 29.94 -2.42
C VAL A 204 17.86 30.74 -1.30
N GLU A 205 16.68 30.29 -0.87
CA GLU A 205 15.91 30.94 0.19
C GLU A 205 16.30 30.40 1.57
N PRO A 206 16.40 31.27 2.60
CA PRO A 206 16.73 30.84 3.95
C PRO A 206 15.59 30.06 4.62
N ARG A 207 14.36 30.25 4.16
CA ARG A 207 13.19 29.52 4.63
C ARG A 207 12.48 28.88 3.43
N VAL A 208 12.19 27.59 3.54
CA VAL A 208 11.62 26.78 2.45
C VAL A 208 10.23 26.32 2.86
N LEU A 209 9.30 26.30 1.91
CA LEU A 209 7.96 25.75 2.11
C LEU A 209 8.04 24.23 2.21
N VAL A 210 7.57 23.67 3.32
CA VAL A 210 7.66 22.24 3.61
C VAL A 210 6.32 21.65 4.04
N ARG A 211 6.21 20.33 3.89
CA ARG A 211 5.15 19.51 4.47
C ARG A 211 5.69 18.81 5.71
N ARG A 212 4.92 18.84 6.80
CA ARG A 212 5.14 18.07 8.04
C ARG A 212 4.04 17.05 8.28
N LYS A 213 4.22 16.22 9.33
CA LYS A 213 3.20 15.32 9.88
C LYS A 213 1.83 16.02 9.99
N ALA A 214 0.76 15.27 9.79
CA ALA A 214 -0.64 15.75 9.81
C ALA A 214 -1.01 16.73 8.67
N GLY A 215 -0.18 16.85 7.64
CA GLY A 215 -0.48 17.69 6.47
C GLY A 215 -0.33 19.18 6.73
N GLU A 216 0.40 19.56 7.78
CA GLU A 216 0.74 20.96 8.06
C GLU A 216 1.75 21.48 7.03
N VAL A 217 1.54 22.72 6.61
CA VAL A 217 2.40 23.43 5.66
C VAL A 217 2.97 24.65 6.35
N GLU A 218 4.30 24.73 6.40
CA GLU A 218 4.99 25.84 7.05
C GLU A 218 6.31 26.19 6.35
N TYR A 219 6.88 27.34 6.75
CA TYR A 219 8.20 27.78 6.30
C TYR A 219 9.25 27.48 7.37
N VAL A 220 10.14 26.54 7.09
CA VAL A 220 11.24 26.14 8.00
C VAL A 220 12.59 26.62 7.48
N PRO A 221 13.61 26.78 8.33
CA PRO A 221 14.98 26.99 7.88
C PRO A 221 15.43 25.89 6.92
N SER A 222 16.18 26.24 5.88
CA SER A 222 16.70 25.26 4.90
C SER A 222 17.57 24.15 5.51
N SER A 223 18.16 24.40 6.69
CA SER A 223 18.93 23.42 7.46
C SER A 223 18.09 22.34 8.15
N GLU A 224 16.77 22.54 8.28
CA GLU A 224 15.84 21.57 8.89
C GLU A 224 15.15 20.67 7.86
N VAL A 225 15.43 20.87 6.55
CA VAL A 225 14.84 20.06 5.49
C VAL A 225 15.61 18.75 5.35
N ASP A 226 14.91 17.62 5.45
CA ASP A 226 15.51 16.29 5.32
C ASP A 226 15.43 15.73 3.89
N TYR A 227 14.32 16.03 3.19
CA TYR A 227 14.00 15.47 1.88
C TYR A 227 13.32 16.51 0.97
N MET A 228 13.34 16.26 -0.34
CA MET A 228 12.68 17.07 -1.35
C MET A 228 11.98 16.15 -2.38
N ASP A 229 10.81 16.57 -2.86
CA ASP A 229 10.09 15.91 -3.97
C ASP A 229 10.93 15.84 -5.26
#